data_AF-A0A7J9T0T1-F1
#
_entry.id   AF-A0A7J9T0T1-F1
#
_cell.length_a   1.000
_cell.length_b   1.000
_cell.length_c   1.000
_cell.angle_alpha   90.00
_cell.angle_beta   90.00
_cell.angle_gamma   90.00
#
_symmetry.space_group_name_H-M   'P 1'
#
loop_
_entity.id
_entity.type
_entity.pdbx_description
1 polymer ?
#
loop_
_entity_poly.entity_id
_entity_poly.type
_entity_poly.pdbx_seq_one_letter_code
_entity_poly.pdbx_strand_id
1 'polypeptide(L)'
;MIKRAKLLFKTGQLNVWIISKEDIFLLKSVTQRDDDEHDLLVLARSGLNWEAILTECIAQSRYDMMCEIDLYDKLDKLRTSYGLETPIGERILKKS
;
A
#
# COMPACT_ATOMS: atom_id res chain seq x y z
N MET A 1 -4.74 -9.31 -0.71
CA MET A 1 -3.58 -9.70 0.12
C MET A 1 -3.14 -11.19 0.00
N ILE A 2 -3.89 -12.18 0.53
CA ILE A 2 -3.40 -13.60 0.67
C ILE A 2 -2.88 -14.23 -0.62
N LYS A 3 -3.58 -14.01 -1.75
CA LYS A 3 -3.20 -14.57 -3.06
C LYS A 3 -1.84 -14.09 -3.58
N ARG A 4 -1.32 -12.96 -3.06
CA ARG A 4 -0.03 -12.37 -3.46
C ARG A 4 1.10 -12.70 -2.49
N ALA A 5 0.83 -13.43 -1.41
CA ALA A 5 1.86 -13.84 -0.47
C ALA A 5 2.77 -14.91 -1.10
N LYS A 6 4.06 -14.87 -0.75
CA LYS A 6 5.08 -15.81 -1.22
C LYS A 6 5.67 -16.57 -0.04
N LEU A 7 5.96 -17.85 -0.22
CA LEU A 7 6.68 -18.63 0.78
C LEU A 7 8.11 -18.11 0.88
N LEU A 8 8.48 -17.57 2.04
CA LEU A 8 9.81 -17.04 2.31
C LEU A 8 10.73 -18.11 2.86
N PHE A 9 10.22 -18.94 3.77
CA PHE A 9 11.01 -19.94 4.47
C PHE A 9 10.15 -21.13 4.88
N LYS A 10 10.74 -22.31 4.86
CA LYS A 10 10.10 -23.55 5.32
C LYS A 10 11.09 -24.38 6.12
N THR A 11 10.70 -24.79 7.32
CA THR A 11 11.47 -25.73 8.14
C THR A 11 10.55 -26.65 8.93
N GLY A 12 10.74 -27.96 8.80
CA GLY A 12 9.83 -28.95 9.38
C GLY A 12 8.37 -28.69 8.99
N GLN A 13 7.54 -28.39 10.01
CA GLN A 13 6.12 -28.06 9.84
C GLN A 13 5.85 -26.53 9.79
N LEU A 14 6.87 -25.68 9.94
CA LEU A 14 6.75 -24.22 9.89
C LEU A 14 6.87 -23.72 8.44
N ASN A 15 5.85 -22.98 8.00
CA ASN A 15 5.87 -22.24 6.74
C ASN A 15 5.77 -20.73 7.05
N VAL A 16 6.77 -19.96 6.64
CA VAL A 16 6.78 -18.50 6.75
C VAL A 16 6.43 -17.90 5.41
N TRP A 17 5.36 -17.12 5.37
CA TRP A 17 4.90 -16.43 4.18
C TRP A 17 5.11 -14.93 4.35
N ILE A 18 5.54 -14.27 3.28
CA ILE A 18 5.69 -12.82 3.23
C ILE A 18 4.66 -12.23 2.27
N ILE A 19 4.02 -11.14 2.68
CA ILE A 19 3.09 -10.39 1.84
C ILE A 19 3.84 -9.56 0.79
N SER A 20 3.14 -9.13 -0.25
CA SER A 20 3.76 -8.33 -1.33
C SER A 20 4.15 -6.93 -0.85
N LYS A 21 5.07 -6.27 -1.55
CA LYS A 21 5.45 -4.88 -1.24
C LYS A 21 4.26 -3.93 -1.36
N GLU A 22 3.38 -4.20 -2.32
CA GLU A 22 2.14 -3.46 -2.55
C GLU A 22 1.19 -3.57 -1.36
N ASP A 23 1.04 -4.78 -0.80
CA ASP A 23 0.24 -5.01 0.40
C ASP A 23 0.86 -4.33 1.64
N ILE A 24 2.19 -4.35 1.77
CA ILE A 24 2.91 -3.65 2.85
C ILE A 24 2.73 -2.14 2.71
N PHE A 25 2.85 -1.60 1.50
CA PHE A 25 2.67 -0.17 1.23
C PHE A 25 1.25 0.27 1.59
N LEU A 26 0.23 -0.45 1.13
CA LEU A 26 -1.17 -0.13 1.46
C LEU A 26 -1.45 -0.22 2.96
N LEU A 27 -0.92 -1.24 3.63
CA LEU A 27 -1.09 -1.38 5.08
C LEU A 27 -0.46 -0.21 5.84
N LYS A 28 0.72 0.25 5.42
CA LYS A 28 1.41 1.40 6.02
C LYS A 28 0.79 2.74 5.64
N SER A 29 0.08 2.82 4.52
CA SER A 29 -0.58 4.07 4.14
C SER A 29 -1.85 4.33 4.94
N VAL A 30 -2.53 3.27 5.41
CA VAL A 30 -3.74 3.42 6.24
C VAL A 30 -3.44 3.60 7.73
N THR A 31 -2.18 3.53 8.15
CA THR A 31 -1.79 3.76 9.55
C THR A 31 -1.45 5.22 9.81
N GLN A 32 -1.90 5.74 10.95
CA GLN A 32 -1.65 7.13 11.37
C GLN A 32 -0.26 7.37 12.00
N ARG A 33 0.75 6.54 11.69
CA ARG A 33 2.10 6.74 12.25
C ARG A 33 2.92 7.67 11.37
N ASP A 34 3.63 8.60 12.00
CA ASP A 34 4.45 9.61 11.33
C ASP A 34 5.74 9.02 10.73
N ASP A 35 6.33 8.02 11.38
CA ASP A 35 7.55 7.34 10.88
C ASP A 35 7.33 6.49 9.62
N ASP A 36 6.07 6.23 9.22
CA ASP A 36 5.76 5.42 8.03
C ASP A 36 6.14 6.12 6.71
N GLU A 37 6.35 7.44 6.69
CA GLU A 37 6.64 8.17 5.45
C GLU A 37 7.94 7.74 4.78
N HIS A 38 9.00 7.49 5.58
CA HIS A 38 10.28 7.04 5.03
C HIS A 38 10.18 5.64 4.44
N ASP A 39 9.50 4.72 5.14
CA ASP A 39 9.28 3.36 4.67
C ASP A 39 8.44 3.33 3.39
N LEU A 40 7.36 4.13 3.34
CA LEU A 40 6.52 4.28 2.16
C LEU A 40 7.32 4.84 0.98
N LEU A 41 8.18 5.83 1.21
CA LEU A 41 9.06 6.39 0.19
C LEU A 41 10.04 5.34 -0.35
N VAL A 42 10.67 4.56 0.52
CA VAL A 42 11.59 3.48 0.14
C VAL A 42 10.86 2.42 -0.68
N LEU A 43 9.67 2.00 -0.24
CA LEU A 43 8.85 1.03 -0.95
C LEU A 43 8.46 1.54 -2.35
N ALA A 44 7.97 2.78 -2.45
CA ALA A 44 7.56 3.38 -3.71
C ALA A 44 8.71 3.49 -4.70
N ARG A 45 9.89 3.92 -4.26
CA ARG A 45 11.10 4.01 -5.09
C ARG A 45 11.62 2.64 -5.52
N SER A 46 11.33 1.58 -4.77
CA SER A 46 11.74 0.22 -5.12
C SER A 46 10.96 -0.40 -6.30
N GLY A 47 9.97 0.33 -6.82
CA GLY A 47 9.07 -0.12 -7.87
C GLY A 47 7.89 -0.90 -7.30
N LEU A 48 6.68 -0.34 -7.46
CA LEU A 48 5.43 -0.94 -7.01
C LEU A 48 4.46 -1.11 -8.19
N ASN A 49 3.66 -2.17 -8.14
CA ASN A 49 2.47 -2.28 -8.97
C ASN A 49 1.33 -1.44 -8.37
N TRP A 50 1.25 -0.18 -8.78
CA TRP A 50 0.23 0.77 -8.32
C TRP A 50 -1.21 0.31 -8.59
N GLU A 51 -1.46 -0.44 -9.67
CA GLU A 51 -2.80 -0.98 -9.93
C GLU A 51 -3.20 -2.06 -8.92
N ALA A 52 -2.23 -2.87 -8.46
CA ALA A 52 -2.50 -3.86 -7.43
C ALA A 52 -2.83 -3.20 -6.08
N ILE A 53 -2.18 -2.08 -5.77
CA ILE A 53 -2.49 -1.26 -4.58
C ILE A 53 -3.91 -0.70 -4.69
N LEU A 54 -4.24 -0.04 -5.80
CA LEU A 54 -5.57 0.54 -6.01
C LEU A 54 -6.68 -0.52 -5.96
N THR A 55 -6.46 -1.66 -6.62
CA THR A 55 -7.42 -2.77 -6.65
C THR A 55 -7.64 -3.35 -5.25
N GLU A 56 -6.57 -3.51 -4.47
CA GLU A 56 -6.67 -4.01 -3.10
C GLU A 56 -7.36 -2.98 -2.19
N CYS A 57 -7.02 -1.70 -2.30
CA CYS A 57 -7.64 -0.60 -1.57
C CYS A 57 -9.17 -0.65 -1.74
N ILE A 58 -9.66 -0.58 -2.99
CA ILE A 58 -11.09 -0.64 -3.32
C ILE A 58 -11.73 -1.95 -2.81
N ALA A 59 -11.00 -3.07 -2.86
CA ALA A 59 -11.52 -4.35 -2.39
C ALA A 59 -11.65 -4.42 -0.85
N GLN A 60 -10.87 -3.63 -0.11
CA GLN A 60 -10.92 -3.54 1.35
C GLN A 60 -11.98 -2.53 1.82
N SER A 61 -12.31 -1.52 1.02
CA SER A 61 -13.29 -0.47 1.32
C SER A 61 -14.76 -0.86 1.16
N ARG A 62 -15.07 -2.17 1.19
CA ARG A 62 -16.41 -2.71 0.90
C ARG A 62 -17.56 -2.15 1.74
N TYR A 63 -17.27 -1.48 2.86
CA TYR A 63 -18.28 -0.94 3.78
C TYR A 63 -18.01 0.52 4.21
N ASP A 64 -16.82 1.07 3.99
CA ASP A 64 -16.44 2.45 4.34
C ASP A 64 -15.21 2.88 3.52
N MET A 65 -15.14 4.17 3.17
CA MET A 65 -14.13 4.80 2.30
C MET A 65 -12.81 5.14 3.02
N MET A 66 -12.64 4.71 4.27
CA MET A 66 -11.48 5.10 5.08
C MET A 66 -10.15 4.72 4.43
N CYS A 67 -10.09 3.54 3.79
CA CYS A 67 -8.86 3.08 3.14
C CYS A 67 -8.46 3.98 1.96
N GLU A 68 -9.41 4.44 1.14
CA GLU A 68 -9.16 5.37 0.04
C GLU A 68 -8.70 6.74 0.54
N ILE A 69 -9.36 7.26 1.58
CA ILE A 69 -9.05 8.57 2.16
C ILE A 69 -7.64 8.54 2.76
N ASP A 70 -7.35 7.55 3.60
CA ASP A 70 -6.03 7.44 4.24
C ASP A 70 -4.91 7.21 3.20
N LEU A 71 -5.16 6.37 2.20
CA LEU A 71 -4.21 6.16 1.10
C LEU A 71 -3.99 7.47 0.33
N TYR A 72 -5.05 8.21 -0.01
CA TYR A 72 -4.92 9.48 -0.70
C TYR A 72 -4.10 10.49 0.11
N ASP A 73 -4.41 10.65 1.39
CA ASP A 73 -3.69 11.57 2.28
C ASP A 73 -2.20 11.25 2.36
N LYS A 74 -1.83 9.96 2.44
CA LYS A 74 -0.42 9.57 2.41
C LYS A 74 0.24 9.80 1.06
N LEU A 75 -0.45 9.57 -0.05
CA LEU A 75 0.09 9.87 -1.38
C LEU A 75 0.29 11.37 -1.57
N ASP A 76 -0.63 12.20 -1.08
CA ASP A 76 -0.51 13.66 -1.12
C ASP A 76 0.67 14.15 -0.26
N LYS A 77 0.87 13.56 0.92
CA LYS A 77 2.06 13.82 1.74
C LYS A 77 3.35 13.42 1.04
N LEU A 78 3.41 12.26 0.41
CA LEU A 78 4.60 11.83 -0.35
C LEU A 78 4.90 12.76 -1.52
N ARG A 79 3.85 13.24 -2.20
CA ARG A 79 3.98 14.24 -3.27
C ARG A 79 4.51 15.57 -2.72
N THR A 80 3.91 16.09 -1.65
CA THR A 80 4.24 17.42 -1.09
C THR A 80 5.60 17.45 -0.41
N SER A 81 5.94 16.42 0.36
CA SER A 81 7.20 16.34 1.12
C SER A 81 8.39 15.91 0.27
N TYR A 82 8.19 15.05 -0.73
CA TYR A 82 9.28 14.39 -1.47
C TYR A 82 9.21 14.51 -2.99
N GLY A 83 8.20 15.20 -3.55
CA GLY A 83 8.01 15.35 -5.00
C GLY A 83 7.68 14.03 -5.71
N LEU A 84 7.19 13.02 -4.99
CA LEU A 84 6.90 11.71 -5.55
C LEU A 84 5.51 11.69 -6.19
N GLU A 85 5.47 11.74 -7.52
CA GLU A 85 4.24 11.52 -8.29
C GLU A 85 3.89 10.03 -8.35
N THR A 86 2.63 9.69 -8.04
CA THR A 86 2.14 8.30 -8.08
C THR A 86 1.01 8.16 -9.10
N PRO A 87 1.00 7.09 -9.94
CA PRO A 87 0.01 6.94 -11.02
C PRO A 87 -1.45 6.78 -10.57
N ILE A 88 -1.71 6.63 -9.27
CA ILE A 88 -3.04 6.35 -8.71
C ILE A 88 -3.62 7.51 -7.89
N GLY A 89 -2.84 8.54 -7.56
CA GLY A 89 -3.29 9.64 -6.68
C GLY A 89 -4.61 10.28 -7.13
N GLU A 90 -4.72 10.66 -8.39
CA GLU A 90 -5.95 11.24 -8.94
C GLU A 90 -7.09 10.23 -9.18
N ARG A 91 -6.78 8.93 -9.16
CA ARG A 91 -7.73 7.87 -9.52
C ARG A 91 -8.45 7.29 -8.31
N ILE A 92 -7.87 7.40 -7.12
CA ILE A 92 -8.45 6.93 -5.87
C ILE A 92 -9.78 7.64 -5.61
N LEU A 93 -9.80 8.97 -5.69
CA LEU A 93 -11.00 9.79 -5.45
C LEU A 93 -12.05 9.74 -6.58
N LYS A 94 -11.68 9.28 -7.78
CA LYS A 94 -12.62 9.15 -8.93
C LYS A 94 -13.37 7.82 -8.93
N LYS A 95 -12.90 6.83 -8.18
CA LYS A 95 -13.45 5.47 -8.16
C LYS A 95 -14.14 5.09 -6.84
N SER A 96 -14.00 5.95 -5.83
CA SER A 96 -14.74 5.93 -4.56
C SER A 96 -16.14 6.46 -4.77
#